data_AF-A0AAW5K4U8-F1
#
_entry.id   AF-A0AAW5K4U8-F1
#
_cell.length_a   1.000
_cell.length_b   1.000
_cell.length_c   1.000
_cell.angle_alpha   90.00
_cell.angle_beta   90.00
_cell.angle_gamma   90.00
#
_symmetry.space_group_name_H-M   'P 1'
#
loop_
_entity.id
_entity.type
_entity.pdbx_description
1 polymer ?
#
loop_
_entity_poly.entity_id
_entity_poly.type
_entity_poly.pdbx_seq_one_letter_code
_entity_poly.pdbx_strand_id
1 'polypeptide(L)' 'MKEKDSRKLIFTNEELKLKFFLAKGPDVPTYVEYGAADIGVVGRDTIIEEGRKVHEVLDLGFGKCKMCVCGRQETK' A
#
# COMPACT_ATOMS: atom_id res chain seq x y z
N MET A 1 5.99 -12.81 13.76
CA MET A 1 7.11 -11.90 13.38
C MET A 1 8.19 -12.00 14.45
N LYS A 2 9.29 -12.70 14.18
CA LYS A 2 10.26 -13.15 15.21
C LYS A 2 11.24 -12.07 15.68
N GLU A 3 11.38 -10.94 15.00
CA GLU A 3 12.31 -9.85 15.37
C GLU A 3 11.65 -8.49 15.13
N LYS A 4 11.49 -7.69 16.18
CA LYS A 4 10.83 -6.37 16.12
C LYS A 4 11.74 -5.22 15.62
N ASP A 5 13.05 -5.46 15.49
CA ASP A 5 14.06 -4.43 15.14
C ASP A 5 14.84 -4.77 13.85
N SER A 6 14.30 -5.64 13.00
CA SER A 6 14.97 -6.05 11.78
C SER A 6 14.74 -5.04 10.64
N ARG A 7 15.82 -4.56 10.00
CA ARG A 7 15.74 -3.73 8.77
C ARG A 7 15.45 -4.55 7.51
N LYS A 8 15.09 -5.83 7.66
CA LYS A 8 14.71 -6.69 6.54
C LYS A 8 13.38 -6.20 5.99
N LEU A 9 13.33 -6.01 4.67
CA LEU A 9 12.10 -5.65 3.98
C LEU A 9 11.26 -6.88 3.62
N ILE A 10 11.86 -8.07 3.61
CA ILE A 10 11.20 -9.32 3.19
C ILE A 10 11.01 -10.23 4.40
N PHE A 11 9.78 -10.70 4.58
CA PHE A 11 9.36 -11.62 5.64
C PHE A 11 8.71 -12.83 5.01
N THR A 12 9.14 -14.03 5.37
CA THR A 12 8.58 -15.27 4.85
C THR A 12 7.89 -16.03 5.98
N ASN A 13 6.66 -16.49 5.72
CA ASN A 13 5.95 -17.46 6.54
C ASN A 13 5.94 -18.79 5.76
N GLU A 14 6.79 -19.72 6.18
CA GLU A 14 6.97 -21.00 5.49
C GLU A 14 5.75 -21.93 5.60
N GLU A 15 5.03 -21.90 6.73
CA GLU A 15 3.86 -22.74 6.98
C GLU A 15 2.71 -22.41 6.02
N LEU A 16 2.45 -21.12 5.84
CA LEU A 16 1.41 -20.63 4.92
C LEU A 16 1.94 -20.41 3.49
N LYS A 17 3.23 -20.64 3.25
CA LYS A 17 3.93 -20.35 1.98
C LYS A 17 3.74 -18.91 1.49
N LEU A 18 3.66 -17.96 2.43
CA LEU A 18 3.47 -16.53 2.13
C LEU A 18 4.79 -15.77 2.26
N LYS A 19 5.07 -14.89 1.31
CA LYS A 19 6.17 -13.94 1.37
C LYS A 19 5.61 -12.53 1.32
N PHE A 20 5.94 -11.75 2.34
CA PHE A 20 5.58 -10.35 2.45
C PHE A 20 6.81 -9.50 2.20
N PHE A 21 6.64 -8.37 1.55
CA PHE A 21 7.66 -7.33 1.58
C PHE A 21 7.05 -5.97 1.84
N LEU A 22 7.83 -5.11 2.50
CA LEU A 22 7.42 -3.75 2.81
C LEU A 22 7.84 -2.84 1.64
N ALA A 23 6.86 -2.19 1.02
CA ALA A 23 7.04 -1.17 -0.01
C ALA A 23 6.52 0.18 0.49
N LYS A 24 6.96 1.27 -0.13
CA LYS A 24 6.29 2.57 0.08
C LYS A 24 4.93 2.54 -0.61
N GLY A 25 3.95 3.27 -0.06
CA GLY A 25 2.58 3.32 -0.57
C GLY A 25 2.48 3.48 -2.09
N PRO A 26 3.13 4.49 -2.69
CA PRO A 26 3.12 4.70 -4.15
C PRO A 26 3.73 3.56 -4.97
N ASP A 27 4.66 2.78 -4.40
CA ASP A 27 5.31 1.70 -5.13
C ASP A 27 4.45 0.42 -5.16
N VAL A 28 3.45 0.29 -4.27
CA VAL A 28 2.64 -0.94 -4.16
C VAL A 28 1.90 -1.28 -5.47
N PRO A 29 1.16 -0.35 -6.11
CA PRO A 29 0.47 -0.66 -7.37
C PRO A 29 1.45 -1.04 -8.49
N THR A 30 2.63 -0.41 -8.50
CA THR A 30 3.72 -0.71 -9.43
C THR A 30 4.18 -2.17 -9.30
N TYR A 31 4.44 -2.65 -8.08
CA TYR A 31 4.86 -4.04 -7.87
C TYR A 31 3.80 -5.06 -8.26
N VAL A 32 2.51 -4.74 -8.08
CA VAL A 32 1.39 -5.60 -8.47
C VAL A 32 1.21 -5.64 -9.98
N GLU A 33 1.25 -4.48 -10.65
CA GLU A 33 1.10 -4.37 -12.10
C GLU A 33 2.22 -5.12 -12.87
N TYR A 34 3.46 -5.00 -12.39
CA TYR A 34 4.60 -5.73 -12.99
C TYR A 34 4.69 -7.21 -12.56
N GLY A 35 3.81 -7.68 -11.67
CA GLY A 35 3.81 -9.08 -11.20
C GLY A 35 4.98 -9.44 -10.26
N ALA A 36 5.65 -8.44 -9.68
CA ALA A 36 6.64 -8.65 -8.62
C ALA A 36 5.96 -9.02 -7.28
N ALA A 37 4.71 -8.60 -7.10
CA ALA A 37 3.80 -9.03 -6.04
C ALA A 37 2.50 -9.52 -6.67
N ASP A 38 1.92 -10.60 -6.14
CA ASP A 38 0.62 -11.08 -6.61
C ASP A 38 -0.54 -10.20 -6.08
N ILE A 39 -0.40 -9.69 -4.85
CA ILE A 39 -1.44 -8.89 -4.15
C ILE A 39 -0.76 -7.78 -3.34
N GLY A 40 -1.39 -6.60 -3.33
CA GLY A 40 -0.95 -5.44 -2.54
C GLY A 40 -2.07 -4.85 -1.70
N VAL A 41 -1.72 -4.26 -0.56
CA VAL A 41 -2.61 -3.44 0.27
C VAL A 41 -2.15 -2.00 0.17
N VAL A 42 -3.01 -1.13 -0.35
CA VAL A 42 -2.67 0.27 -0.60
C VAL A 42 -3.88 1.16 -0.30
N GLY A 43 -3.62 2.43 0.00
CA GLY A 43 -4.66 3.44 0.12
C GLY A 43 -5.36 3.71 -1.21
N ARG A 44 -6.65 4.01 -1.13
CA ARG A 44 -7.48 4.29 -2.31
C ARG A 44 -7.03 5.55 -3.05
N ASP A 45 -6.47 6.51 -2.31
CA ASP A 45 -5.83 7.72 -2.84
C ASP A 45 -4.75 7.38 -3.87
N THR A 46 -3.83 6.47 -3.53
CA THR A 46 -2.73 6.08 -4.43
C THR A 46 -3.26 5.41 -5.71
N ILE A 47 -4.29 4.55 -5.61
CA ILE A 47 -4.89 3.89 -6.78
C ILE A 47 -5.48 4.94 -7.74
N ILE A 48 -6.18 5.93 -7.19
CA ILE A 48 -6.81 7.01 -7.97
C ILE A 48 -5.74 7.92 -8.61
N GLU A 49 -4.66 8.22 -7.89
CA GLU A 49 -3.58 9.09 -8.38
C GLU A 49 -2.72 8.44 -9.46
N GLU A 50 -2.30 7.19 -9.30
CA GLU A 50 -1.39 6.53 -10.25
C GLU A 50 -2.09 6.06 -11.53
N GLY A 51 -3.40 5.79 -11.51
CA GLY A 51 -4.17 5.39 -12.70
C GLY A 51 -3.70 4.10 -13.37
N ARG A 52 -3.01 3.21 -12.63
CA ARG A 52 -2.44 1.95 -13.14
C ARG A 52 -3.50 0.87 -13.37
N LYS A 53 -3.14 -0.13 -14.17
CA LYS A 53 -4.01 -1.28 -14.47
C LYS A 53 -3.96 -2.32 -13.34
N VAL A 54 -4.60 -2.01 -12.22
CA VAL A 54 -4.78 -2.93 -11.09
C VAL A 54 -6.26 -3.15 -10.80
N HIS A 55 -6.60 -4.31 -10.25
CA HIS A 55 -7.97 -4.61 -9.83
C HIS A 55 -8.16 -4.31 -8.34
N GLU A 56 -9.10 -3.44 -8.01
CA GLU A 56 -9.56 -3.24 -6.63
C GLU A 56 -10.47 -4.41 -6.23
N VAL A 57 -9.90 -5.41 -5.54
CA VAL A 57 -10.62 -6.66 -5.21
C VAL A 57 -11.48 -6.51 -3.96
N LEU A 58 -11.01 -5.76 -2.96
CA LEU A 58 -11.65 -5.67 -1.65
C LEU A 58 -11.34 -4.35 -0.93
N ASP A 59 -12.36 -3.67 -0.43
CA ASP A 59 -12.23 -2.61 0.58
C ASP A 59 -12.10 -3.25 1.98
N LEU A 60 -10.97 -3.02 2.63
CA LEU A 60 -10.66 -3.58 3.96
C LEU A 60 -11.30 -2.80 5.12
N GLY A 61 -11.83 -1.60 4.88
CA GLY A 61 -12.58 -0.81 5.86
C GLY A 61 -11.76 -0.12 6.96
N PHE A 62 -10.42 -0.19 6.92
CA PHE A 62 -9.51 0.52 7.84
C PHE A 62 -8.70 1.62 7.12
N GLY A 63 -7.98 2.46 7.88
CA GLY A 63 -7.14 3.52 7.29
C GLY A 63 -7.92 4.68 6.66
N LYS A 64 -9.16 4.93 7.11
CA LYS A 64 -10.05 5.95 6.56
C LYS A 64 -9.44 7.35 6.71
N CYS A 65 -9.28 8.03 5.57
CA CYS A 65 -8.83 9.41 5.49
C CYS A 65 -9.63 10.16 4.41
N LYS A 66 -9.46 11.48 4.31
CA LYS A 66 -10.09 12.32 3.29
C LYS A 66 -9.03 13.18 2.62
N MET A 67 -9.07 13.24 1.30
CA MET A 67 -8.30 14.22 0.52
C MET A 67 -8.97 15.59 0.67
N CYS A 68 -8.20 16.60 1.05
CA CYS A 68 -8.68 17.95 1.29
C CYS A 68 -7.73 18.97 0.66
N VAL A 69 -8.26 20.05 0.10
CA VAL A 69 -7.46 21.23 -0.27
C VAL A 69 -7.35 22.12 0.97
N CYS A 70 -6.13 22.41 1.39
CA CYS A 70 -5.86 23.23 2.56
C CYS A 70 -5.21 24.57 2.15
N GLY A 71 -5.64 25.65 2.79
CA GLY A 71 -5.08 27.00 2.60
C GLY A 71 -4.81 27.67 3.94
N ARG A 72 -4.19 28.86 3.92
CA ARG A 72 -4.04 29.67 5.13
C ARG A 72 -5.43 30.03 5.65
N GLN A 73 -5.60 29.92 6.96
CA GLN A 73 -6.87 30.20 7.64
C GLN A 73 -7.38 31.64 7.39
N GLU A 74 -6.49 32.56 7.02
CA GLU A 74 -6.77 34.00 6.86
C GLU A 74 -6.69 34.47 5.41
N THR A 75 -7.20 33.67 4.46
CA THR A 75 -7.36 34.15 3.08
C THR A 75 -8.73 34.82 2.98
N LYS A 76 -8.73 36.16 2.88
CA LYS A 76 -9.92 37.01 2.69
C LYS A 76 -10.77 36.58 1.51
#